data_AF-A0AAW8F9J4-F1
#
_entry.id   AF-A0AAW8F9J4-F1
#
_cell.length_a   1.000
_cell.length_b   1.000
_cell.length_c   1.000
_cell.angle_alpha   90.00
_cell.angle_beta   90.00
_cell.angle_gamma   90.00
#
_symmetry.space_group_name_H-M   'P 1'
#
loop_
_entity.id
_entity.type
_entity.pdbx_description
1 polymer ?
#
loop_
_entity_poly.entity_id
_entity_poly.type
_entity_poly.pdbx_seq_one_letter_code
_entity_poly.pdbx_strand_id
1 'polypeptide(L)'
;MNHPDDSASDLDPPGRRRVNVHVGRTALPELLGGRYDLAAADVVLPHPVYGPLGWICVVNPGERRTGTVVRLLREAHEAARAREARRRS
;
A
#
# COMPACT_ATOMS: atom_id res chain seq x y z
N MET A 1 2.24 17.13 1.09
CA MET A 1 3.66 17.19 1.51
C MET A 1 4.22 15.79 1.39
N ASN A 2 5.32 15.63 0.67
CA ASN A 2 6.09 14.41 0.58
C ASN A 2 6.50 13.94 1.97
N HIS A 3 6.55 12.63 2.16
CA HIS A 3 7.03 12.07 3.41
C HIS A 3 8.56 12.27 3.45
N PRO A 4 9.18 12.58 4.61
CA PRO A 4 10.63 12.76 4.70
C PRO A 4 11.44 11.57 4.15
N ASP A 5 10.86 10.36 4.17
CA ASP A 5 11.49 9.13 3.69
C ASP A 5 11.05 8.72 2.27
N ASP A 6 10.18 9.51 1.62
CA ASP A 6 9.65 9.20 0.29
C ASP A 6 9.19 10.44 -0.48
N SER A 7 10.03 10.84 -1.44
CA SER A 7 9.72 11.83 -2.47
C SER A 7 9.26 11.21 -3.80
N ALA A 8 9.43 9.89 -3.98
CA ALA A 8 9.15 9.21 -5.25
C ALA A 8 7.64 9.07 -5.52
N SER A 9 6.80 9.15 -4.47
CA SER A 9 5.34 9.19 -4.62
C SER A 9 4.77 10.56 -5.01
N ASP A 10 5.60 11.62 -4.98
CA ASP A 10 5.26 12.99 -5.38
C ASP A 10 3.95 13.52 -4.74
N LEU A 11 3.83 13.45 -3.42
CA LEU A 11 2.64 13.84 -2.65
C LEU A 11 2.62 15.34 -2.27
N ASP A 12 3.51 16.15 -2.84
CA ASP A 12 3.55 17.60 -2.59
C ASP A 12 2.38 18.38 -3.22
N PRO A 13 1.92 18.08 -4.46
CA PRO A 13 0.79 18.78 -5.06
C PRO A 13 -0.48 18.71 -4.19
N PRO A 14 -1.24 19.81 -4.08
CA PRO A 14 -2.47 19.84 -3.29
C PRO A 14 -3.49 18.81 -3.81
N GLY A 15 -4.16 18.13 -2.87
CA GLY A 15 -5.15 17.09 -3.19
C GLY A 15 -4.56 15.71 -3.46
N ARG A 16 -3.23 15.53 -3.51
CA ARG A 16 -2.61 14.21 -3.55
C ARG A 16 -2.62 13.54 -2.17
N ARG A 17 -3.07 12.29 -2.15
CA ARG A 17 -3.04 11.42 -0.98
C ARG A 17 -2.64 10.01 -1.37
N ARG A 18 -2.03 9.29 -0.44
CA ARG A 18 -1.68 7.89 -0.60
C ARG A 18 -2.32 7.05 0.49
N VAL A 19 -2.88 5.92 0.11
CA VAL A 19 -3.36 4.90 1.05
C VAL A 19 -2.31 3.81 1.13
N ASN A 20 -1.88 3.48 2.35
CA ASN A 20 -0.90 2.45 2.63
C ASN A 20 -1.59 1.26 3.30
N VAL A 21 -1.27 0.04 2.87
CA VAL A 21 -1.89 -1.18 3.40
C VAL A 21 -0.84 -2.26 3.62
N HIS A 22 -0.83 -2.87 4.81
CA HIS A 22 0.02 -4.01 5.10
C HIS A 22 -0.70 -5.32 4.73
N VAL A 23 -0.30 -5.92 3.61
CA VAL A 23 -0.91 -7.16 3.10
C VAL A 23 -0.04 -8.40 3.40
N GLY A 24 1.17 -8.19 3.91
CA GLY A 24 2.15 -9.25 4.20
C GLY A 24 2.92 -9.70 2.96
N ARG A 25 4.11 -10.28 3.18
CA ARG A 25 5.05 -10.64 2.11
C ARG A 25 4.52 -11.62 1.07
N THR A 26 3.59 -12.50 1.44
CA THR A 26 3.02 -13.51 0.55
C THR A 26 2.00 -12.95 -0.46
N ALA A 27 1.51 -11.74 -0.25
CA ALA A 27 0.54 -11.09 -1.14
C ALA A 27 1.18 -10.16 -2.20
N LEU A 28 2.51 -9.94 -2.14
CA LEU A 28 3.27 -9.13 -3.09
C LEU A 28 4.10 -9.86 -4.17
N PRO A 29 4.10 -11.20 -4.38
CA PRO A 29 5.08 -11.83 -5.28
C PRO A 29 5.18 -11.18 -6.67
N GLU A 30 4.03 -10.79 -7.24
CA GLU A 30 3.93 -10.14 -8.56
C GLU A 30 4.43 -8.69 -8.57
N LEU A 31 4.54 -8.06 -7.39
CA LEU A 31 5.00 -6.69 -7.19
C LEU A 31 6.50 -6.63 -6.82
N LEU A 32 7.13 -7.76 -6.53
CA LEU A 32 8.53 -7.81 -6.13
C LEU A 32 9.43 -7.85 -7.38
N GLY A 33 10.30 -6.84 -7.50
CA GLY A 33 11.34 -6.79 -8.55
C GLY A 33 10.98 -5.99 -9.81
N GLY A 34 9.76 -5.45 -9.89
CA GLY A 34 9.38 -4.53 -10.96
C GLY A 34 9.97 -3.13 -10.78
N ARG A 35 10.18 -2.42 -11.90
CA ARG A 35 10.40 -0.96 -11.90
C ARG A 35 9.03 -0.29 -12.04
N TYR A 36 8.63 0.46 -11.03
CA TYR A 36 7.33 1.13 -10.99
C TYR A 36 7.49 2.64 -11.04
N ASP A 37 6.55 3.29 -11.70
CA ASP A 37 6.28 4.71 -11.44
C ASP A 37 5.52 4.81 -10.10
N LEU A 38 6.25 5.19 -9.06
CA LEU A 38 5.73 5.28 -7.68
C LEU A 38 4.73 6.44 -7.50
N ALA A 39 4.68 7.36 -8.45
CA ALA A 39 3.73 8.46 -8.49
C ALA A 39 2.40 8.08 -9.19
N ALA A 40 2.34 6.95 -9.89
CA ALA A 40 1.17 6.56 -10.68
C ALA A 40 -0.12 6.51 -9.83
N ALA A 41 -1.11 7.30 -10.25
CA ALA A 41 -2.41 7.36 -9.59
C ALA A 41 -3.29 6.15 -9.93
N ASP A 42 -4.11 5.71 -8.98
CA ASP A 42 -5.06 4.61 -9.13
C ASP A 42 -4.43 3.23 -9.44
N VAL A 43 -3.16 3.04 -9.08
CA VAL A 43 -2.40 1.79 -9.27
C VAL A 43 -1.97 1.19 -7.92
N VAL A 44 -2.02 -0.14 -7.80
CA VAL A 44 -1.46 -0.86 -6.65
C VAL A 44 0.03 -1.05 -6.86
N LEU A 45 0.83 -0.51 -5.95
CA LEU A 45 2.29 -0.48 -6.02
C LEU A 45 2.89 -0.98 -4.71
N PRO A 46 4.13 -1.52 -4.72
CA PRO A 46 4.85 -1.73 -3.47
C PRO A 46 5.09 -0.38 -2.76
N HIS A 47 5.00 -0.35 -1.43
CA HIS A 47 5.35 0.86 -0.68
C HIS A 47 6.84 1.18 -0.92
N PRO A 48 7.20 2.42 -1.28
CA PRO A 48 8.58 2.77 -1.67
C PRO A 48 9.61 2.50 -0.58
N VAL A 49 9.21 2.64 0.70
CA VAL A 49 10.09 2.40 1.85
C VAL A 49 9.88 1.03 2.50
N TYR A 50 8.65 0.51 2.45
CA TYR A 50 8.22 -0.64 3.28
C TYR A 50 7.72 -1.82 2.45
N GLY A 51 7.86 -1.76 1.12
CA GLY A 51 7.53 -2.83 0.18
C GLY A 51 8.15 -4.17 0.59
N PRO A 52 9.46 -4.23 0.91
CA PRO A 52 10.09 -5.45 1.40
C PRO A 52 9.52 -5.99 2.72
N LEU A 53 8.78 -5.18 3.49
CA LEU A 53 8.10 -5.59 4.72
C LEU A 53 6.65 -6.05 4.49
N GLY A 54 6.18 -6.08 3.24
CA GLY A 54 4.83 -6.53 2.91
C GLY A 54 3.79 -5.41 2.78
N TRP A 55 4.24 -4.17 2.55
CA TRP A 55 3.36 -3.01 2.40
C TRP A 55 3.14 -2.65 0.93
N ILE A 56 1.90 -2.33 0.59
CA ILE A 56 1.51 -1.73 -0.69
C ILE A 56 1.01 -0.31 -0.48
N CYS A 57 0.93 0.44 -1.57
CA CYS A 57 0.29 1.73 -1.59
C CYS A 57 -0.48 2.00 -2.89
N VAL A 58 -1.45 2.93 -2.79
CA VAL A 58 -2.17 3.51 -3.94
C VAL A 58 -2.20 5.03 -3.79
N VAL A 59 -1.69 5.76 -4.78
CA VAL A 59 -1.79 7.23 -4.86
C VAL A 59 -3.13 7.58 -5.50
N ASN A 60 -3.87 8.52 -4.91
CA ASN A 60 -5.15 9.02 -5.39
C ASN A 60 -6.09 7.91 -5.91
N PRO A 61 -6.54 6.98 -5.03
CA PRO A 61 -7.47 5.94 -5.45
C PRO A 61 -8.73 6.56 -6.04
N GLY A 62 -9.00 6.25 -7.30
CA GLY A 62 -10.18 6.61 -8.05
C GLY A 62 -11.26 5.53 -7.95
N GLU A 63 -12.39 5.77 -8.61
CA GLU A 63 -13.56 4.88 -8.54
C GLU A 63 -13.25 3.45 -8.99
N ARG A 64 -12.40 3.30 -10.01
CA ARG A 64 -12.03 2.00 -10.59
C ARG A 64 -11.31 1.09 -9.60
N ARG A 65 -10.48 1.63 -8.70
CA ARG A 65 -9.74 0.83 -7.69
C ARG A 65 -10.23 1.00 -6.27
N THR A 66 -11.21 1.87 -6.01
CA THR A 66 -11.80 2.02 -4.67
C THR A 66 -12.32 0.67 -4.14
N GLY A 67 -13.02 -0.12 -4.95
CA GLY A 67 -13.48 -1.46 -4.55
C GLY A 67 -12.33 -2.42 -4.20
N THR A 68 -11.27 -2.42 -5.01
CA THR A 68 -10.06 -3.22 -4.76
C THR A 68 -9.34 -2.77 -3.48
N VAL A 69 -9.18 -1.47 -3.27
CA VAL A 69 -8.56 -0.89 -2.07
C VAL A 69 -9.34 -1.26 -0.82
N VAL A 70 -10.68 -1.12 -0.84
CA VAL A 70 -11.53 -1.51 0.29
C VAL A 70 -11.42 -3.00 0.59
N ARG A 71 -11.40 -3.85 -0.43
CA ARG A 71 -11.18 -5.30 -0.25
C ARG A 71 -9.83 -5.59 0.40
N LEU A 72 -8.74 -5.01 -0.12
CA LEU A 72 -7.40 -5.19 0.42
C LEU A 72 -7.27 -4.69 1.86
N LEU A 73 -7.94 -3.57 2.20
CA LEU A 73 -8.01 -3.06 3.57
C LEU A 73 -8.72 -4.05 4.51
N ARG A 74 -9.83 -4.66 4.07
CA ARG A 74 -10.54 -5.68 4.86
C ARG A 74 -9.68 -6.91 5.08
N GLU A 75 -9.06 -7.43 4.02
CA GLU A 75 -8.15 -8.58 4.11
C GLU A 75 -6.96 -8.30 5.04
N ALA A 76 -6.35 -7.12 4.90
CA ALA A 76 -5.26 -6.68 5.77
C ALA A 76 -5.70 -6.56 7.24
N HIS A 77 -6.91 -6.05 7.48
CA HIS A 77 -7.48 -5.93 8.82
C HIS A 77 -7.68 -7.31 9.46
N GLU A 78 -8.31 -8.25 8.75
CA GLU A 78 -8.49 -9.62 9.26
C GLU A 78 -7.15 -10.33 9.50
N ALA A 79 -6.19 -10.17 8.59
CA ALA A 79 -4.85 -10.71 8.76
C ALA A 79 -4.12 -10.10 9.97
N ALA A 80 -4.31 -8.81 10.25
CA ALA A 80 -3.77 -8.15 11.44
C ALA A 80 -4.44 -8.66 12.72
N ARG A 81 -5.78 -8.78 12.74
CA ARG A 81 -6.55 -9.35 13.86
C ARG A 81 -6.09 -10.76 14.20
N ALA A 82 -5.93 -11.63 13.20
CA ALA A 82 -5.47 -13.00 13.40
C ALA A 82 -4.03 -13.07 13.93
N ARG A 83 -3.15 -12.16 13.48
CA ARG A 83 -1.76 -12.08 13.95
C ARG A 83 -1.69 -11.67 15.41
N GLU A 84 -2.53 -10.73 15.79
CA GLU A 84 -2.61 -10.21 17.16
C GLU A 84 -3.23 -11.25 18.11
N ALA A 85 -4.27 -11.97 17.69
CA ALA A 85 -4.82 -13.08 18.46
C ALA A 85 -3.76 -14.16 18.78
N ARG A 86 -2.90 -14.50 17.82
CA ARG A 86 -1.79 -15.44 18.02
C ARG A 86 -0.69 -14.92 18.96
N ARG A 87 -0.46 -13.61 19.02
CA ARG A 87 0.55 -12.99 19.91
C ARG A 87 0.12 -12.98 21.37
N ARG A 88 -1.18 -13.06 21.63
CA ARG A 88 -1.78 -13.05 22.97
C ARG A 88 -2.09 -14.45 23.50
N SER A 89 -1.78 -15.50 22.74
CA SER A 89 -1.84 -16.90 23.17
C SER A 89 -0.46 -17.40 23.53
#